data_AF-A0A6I6DPD0-F1
#
_entry.id   AF-A0A6I6DPD0-F1
#
_cell.length_a   1.000
_cell.length_b   1.000
_cell.length_c   1.000
_cell.angle_alpha   90.00
_cell.angle_beta   90.00
_cell.angle_gamma   90.00
#
_symmetry.space_group_name_H-M   'P 1'
#
loop_
_entity.id
_entity.type
_entity.pdbx_description
1 polymer ?
#
loop_
_entity_poly.entity_id
_entity_poly.type
_entity_poly.pdbx_seq_one_letter_code
_entity_poly.pdbx_strand_id
1 'polypeptide(L)'
;MTERHVETISKRGQWVSRVPGESEHSRSYASQDEAVAAGRALAEELGIPHRVHDTEATGVVTDEQSDAEADAARDELLPDTTDEQDRPLDNPSG
;
A
#
# COMPACT_ATOMS: atom_id res chain seq x y z
N MET A 1 -3.63 -25.59 -24.55
CA MET A 1 -3.41 -24.19 -24.96
C MET A 1 -2.80 -23.49 -23.77
N THR A 2 -1.59 -22.93 -23.89
CA THR A 2 -0.98 -22.19 -22.80
C THR A 2 -1.68 -20.84 -22.74
N GLU A 3 -2.42 -20.58 -21.67
CA GLU A 3 -3.07 -19.28 -21.46
C GLU A 3 -1.98 -18.20 -21.43
N ARG A 4 -2.05 -17.19 -22.30
CA ARG A 4 -1.10 -16.07 -22.26
C ARG A 4 -1.39 -15.24 -21.02
N HIS A 5 -0.43 -15.13 -20.10
CA HIS A 5 -0.57 -14.39 -18.85
C HIS A 5 0.78 -13.82 -18.43
N VAL A 6 0.78 -12.73 -17.66
CA VAL A 6 1.98 -12.24 -16.99
C VAL A 6 2.13 -13.00 -15.67
N GLU A 7 3.31 -13.55 -15.38
CA GLU A 7 3.64 -14.14 -14.09
C GLU A 7 4.70 -13.29 -13.37
N THR A 8 4.42 -12.95 -12.11
CA THR A 8 5.42 -12.36 -11.19
C THR A 8 5.84 -13.44 -10.20
N ILE A 9 7.12 -13.81 -10.22
CA ILE A 9 7.70 -14.88 -9.38
C ILE A 9 8.86 -14.34 -8.53
N SER A 10 8.98 -14.82 -7.30
CA SER A 10 10.19 -14.62 -6.49
C SER A 10 11.23 -15.68 -6.84
N LYS A 11 12.44 -15.25 -7.23
CA LYS A 11 13.54 -16.12 -7.64
C LYS A 11 14.80 -15.73 -6.88
N ARG A 12 15.11 -16.50 -5.82
CA ARG A 12 16.31 -16.32 -4.98
C ARG A 12 16.43 -14.91 -4.39
N GLY A 13 15.31 -14.32 -3.94
CA GLY A 13 15.27 -12.96 -3.40
C GLY A 13 15.21 -11.85 -4.45
N GLN A 14 15.18 -12.19 -5.74
CA GLN A 14 14.89 -11.25 -6.82
C GLN A 14 13.47 -11.49 -7.33
N TRP A 15 12.70 -10.42 -7.54
CA TRP A 15 11.39 -10.53 -8.15
C TRP A 15 11.50 -10.45 -9.67
N VAL A 16 10.76 -11.29 -10.39
CA VAL A 16 10.80 -11.36 -11.85
C VAL A 16 9.38 -11.33 -12.37
N SER A 17 9.07 -10.35 -13.22
CA SER A 17 7.85 -10.31 -14.02
C SER A 17 8.17 -10.81 -15.43
N ARG A 18 7.42 -11.78 -15.94
CA ARG A 18 7.63 -12.33 -17.29
C ARG A 18 6.34 -12.84 -17.91
N VAL A 19 6.33 -12.95 -19.23
CA VAL A 19 5.30 -13.70 -19.97
C VAL A 19 5.90 -15.06 -20.36
N PRO A 20 5.31 -16.19 -19.97
CA PRO A 20 5.82 -17.51 -20.33
C PRO A 20 5.83 -17.68 -21.85
N GLY A 21 7.02 -17.89 -22.41
CA GLY A 21 7.25 -18.02 -23.85
C GLY A 21 7.75 -16.75 -24.54
N GLU A 22 7.74 -15.60 -23.87
CA GLU A 22 8.19 -14.32 -24.43
C GLU A 22 9.28 -13.70 -23.55
N SER A 23 10.53 -14.14 -23.76
CA SER A 23 11.69 -13.66 -23.01
C SER A 23 11.90 -12.14 -23.10
N GLU A 24 11.40 -11.53 -24.17
CA GLU A 24 11.45 -10.07 -24.42
C GLU A 24 10.68 -9.27 -23.37
N HIS A 25 9.66 -9.89 -22.76
CA HIS A 25 8.83 -9.31 -21.71
C HIS A 25 9.28 -9.72 -20.29
N SER A 26 10.45 -10.35 -20.16
CA SER A 26 11.02 -10.75 -18.86
C SER A 26 11.86 -9.63 -18.24
N ARG A 27 11.49 -9.18 -17.04
CA ARG A 27 12.20 -8.15 -16.28
C ARG A 27 12.34 -8.53 -14.81
N SER A 28 13.52 -8.24 -14.25
CA SER A 28 13.84 -8.46 -12.84
C SER A 28 13.82 -7.16 -12.05
N TYR A 29 13.32 -7.21 -10.82
CA TYR A 29 13.05 -6.08 -9.94
C TYR A 29 13.51 -6.37 -8.53
N ALA A 30 14.03 -5.35 -7.85
CA ALA A 30 14.58 -5.48 -6.50
C ALA A 30 13.51 -5.81 -5.45
N SER A 31 12.29 -5.35 -5.69
CA SER A 31 11.17 -5.46 -4.74
C SER A 31 9.94 -6.11 -5.38
N GLN A 32 9.11 -6.72 -4.52
CA GLN A 32 7.84 -7.33 -4.92
C GLN A 32 6.90 -6.30 -5.53
N ASP A 33 6.69 -5.20 -4.80
CA ASP A 33 5.77 -4.14 -5.19
C ASP A 33 6.10 -3.60 -6.59
N GLU A 34 7.37 -3.34 -6.85
CA GLU A 34 7.88 -2.91 -8.15
C GLU A 34 7.59 -3.94 -9.25
N ALA A 35 7.80 -5.23 -8.97
CA ALA A 35 7.55 -6.32 -9.92
C ALA A 35 6.06 -6.54 -10.19
N VAL A 36 5.21 -6.35 -9.17
CA VAL A 36 3.75 -6.49 -9.26
C VAL A 36 3.18 -5.29 -10.02
N ALA A 37 3.57 -4.07 -9.69
CA ALA A 37 3.16 -2.86 -10.39
C ALA A 37 3.53 -2.91 -11.88
N ALA A 38 4.77 -3.28 -12.19
CA ALA A 38 5.21 -3.41 -13.57
C ALA A 38 4.54 -4.60 -14.31
N GLY A 39 4.31 -5.72 -13.62
CA GLY A 39 3.58 -6.86 -14.17
C GLY A 39 2.12 -6.55 -14.47
N ARG A 40 1.45 -5.80 -13.59
CA ARG A 40 0.08 -5.35 -13.77
C ARG A 40 -0.04 -4.40 -14.96
N ALA A 41 0.82 -3.38 -15.03
CA ALA A 41 0.84 -2.45 -16.16
C ALA A 41 1.05 -3.17 -17.50
N LEU A 42 1.96 -4.17 -17.54
CA LEU A 42 2.18 -4.99 -18.72
C LEU A 42 0.97 -5.85 -19.08
N ALA A 43 0.30 -6.41 -18.08
CA ALA A 43 -0.90 -7.22 -18.27
C ALA A 43 -2.06 -6.38 -18.83
N GLU A 44 -2.22 -5.15 -18.34
CA GLU A 44 -3.19 -4.16 -18.84
C GLU A 44 -2.87 -3.74 -20.29
N GLU A 45 -1.60 -3.49 -20.61
CA GLU A 45 -1.15 -3.14 -21.98
C GLU A 45 -1.44 -4.26 -22.98
N LEU A 46 -1.22 -5.51 -22.58
CA LEU A 46 -1.40 -6.69 -23.43
C LEU A 46 -2.82 -7.25 -23.40
N GLY A 47 -3.68 -6.77 -22.49
CA GLY A 47 -5.04 -7.27 -22.29
C GLY A 47 -5.08 -8.73 -21.79
N ILE A 48 -4.10 -9.15 -21.00
CA ILE A 48 -3.96 -10.52 -20.49
C ILE A 48 -4.03 -10.55 -18.96
N PRO A 49 -4.34 -11.69 -18.32
CA PRO A 49 -4.34 -11.78 -16.87
C PRO A 49 -2.93 -11.73 -16.27
N HIS A 50 -2.83 -11.18 -15.06
CA HIS A 50 -1.61 -11.17 -14.23
C HIS A 50 -1.74 -12.18 -13.08
N ARG A 51 -0.71 -13.00 -12.87
CA ARG A 51 -0.62 -13.97 -11.77
C ARG A 51 0.63 -13.69 -10.94
N VAL A 52 0.45 -13.51 -9.63
CA VAL A 52 1.55 -13.31 -8.69
C VAL A 52 1.75 -14.61 -7.91
N HIS A 53 2.95 -15.18 -7.99
CA HIS A 53 3.36 -16.36 -7.23
C HIS A 53 4.18 -15.89 -6.03
N ASP A 54 3.47 -15.55 -4.96
CA ASP A 54 4.04 -15.16 -3.67
C ASP A 54 4.61 -16.41 -2.98
N THR A 55 5.89 -16.39 -2.63
CA THR A 55 6.38 -17.24 -1.54
C THR A 55 6.20 -16.39 -0.29
N GLU A 56 5.22 -16.78 0.51
CA GLU A 56 4.57 -16.03 1.58
C GLU A 56 5.44 -14.98 2.29
N ALA A 57 5.08 -13.70 2.11
CA ALA A 57 4.93 -12.78 3.25
C ALA A 57 3.98 -11.64 2.86
N THR A 58 2.71 -11.85 3.22
CA THR A 58 1.60 -10.89 3.22
C THR A 58 2.02 -9.49 3.69
N GLY A 59 2.42 -8.64 2.75
CA GLY A 59 2.53 -7.20 2.94
C GLY A 59 1.20 -6.54 2.65
N VAL A 60 0.57 -5.98 3.68
CA VAL A 60 -0.63 -5.15 3.63
C VAL A 60 -0.57 -4.18 2.44
N VAL A 61 -1.45 -4.34 1.45
CA VAL A 61 -1.85 -3.27 0.53
C VAL A 61 -3.32 -3.00 0.81
N THR A 62 -3.57 -2.16 1.81
CA THR A 62 -4.80 -1.39 1.88
C THR A 62 -4.42 0.04 1.51
N ASP A 63 -4.37 0.29 0.20
CA ASP A 63 -4.63 1.62 -0.34
C ASP A 63 -6.15 1.80 -0.27
N GLU A 64 -6.64 2.27 0.86
CA GLU A 64 -8.00 2.81 0.98
C GLU A 64 -7.87 4.25 1.46
N GLN A 65 -7.51 5.12 0.52
CA GLN A 65 -7.81 6.54 0.66
C GLN A 65 -9.31 6.74 0.37
N SER A 66 -9.98 7.33 1.36
CA SER A 66 -11.32 7.95 1.29
C SER A 66 -12.49 7.04 1.61
N ASP A 67 -12.93 7.08 2.87
CA ASP A 67 -14.28 7.55 3.13
C ASP A 67 -14.28 8.49 4.34
N ALA A 68 -14.83 9.67 4.11
CA ALA A 68 -14.94 10.74 5.07
C ALA A 68 -16.30 10.60 5.75
N GLU A 69 -16.36 9.92 6.90
CA GLU A 69 -17.52 10.05 7.78
C GLU A 69 -17.09 10.41 9.19
N ALA A 70 -17.64 11.54 9.61
CA ALA A 70 -17.57 12.09 10.94
C ALA A 70 -18.21 11.13 11.94
N ASP A 71 -17.47 10.73 12.97
CA ASP A 71 -18.07 10.32 14.23
C ASP A 71 -17.57 11.24 15.34
N ALA A 72 -18.36 12.29 15.54
CA ALA A 72 -18.27 13.14 16.70
C ALA A 72 -18.75 12.34 17.92
N ALA A 73 -17.83 11.91 18.78
CA ALA A 73 -17.98 11.93 20.24
C ALA A 73 -16.84 11.15 20.89
N ARG A 74 -15.99 11.89 21.62
CA ARG A 74 -15.29 11.53 22.87
C ARG A 74 -14.03 12.39 22.97
N ASP A 75 -13.71 13.06 24.04
CA ASP A 75 -14.30 13.27 25.36
C ASP A 75 -13.32 14.28 25.97
N GLU A 76 -13.83 15.34 26.55
CA GLU A 76 -13.11 16.55 26.96
C GLU A 76 -12.07 16.28 28.07
N LEU A 77 -10.88 15.77 27.72
CA LEU A 77 -9.73 15.68 28.63
C LEU A 77 -8.60 16.62 28.22
N LEU A 78 -8.94 17.89 28.02
CA LEU A 78 -8.08 19.00 28.44
C LEU A 78 -8.70 19.51 29.74
N PRO A 79 -7.99 19.55 30.86
CA PRO A 79 -7.37 20.84 31.23
C PRO A 79 -6.08 20.62 32.07
N ASP A 80 -5.22 21.60 32.35
CA ASP A 80 -5.47 22.67 33.32
C ASP A 80 -4.93 24.01 32.82
N THR A 81 -5.74 24.77 32.08
CA THR A 81 -5.55 26.24 32.00
C THR A 81 -6.32 26.95 33.11
N THR A 82 -6.76 26.20 34.11
CA THR A 82 -7.71 26.62 35.13
C THR A 82 -7.23 26.06 36.47
N ASP A 83 -7.08 26.90 37.47
CA ASP A 83 -6.62 26.50 38.82
C ASP A 83 -7.76 25.79 39.60
N GLU A 84 -7.47 25.21 40.76
CA GLU A 84 -8.41 24.47 41.64
C GLU A 84 -9.68 25.24 42.07
N GLN A 85 -9.76 26.52 41.71
CA GLN A 85 -10.90 27.42 41.94
C GLN A 85 -11.65 27.81 40.65
N ASP A 86 -11.47 27.05 39.57
CA ASP A 86 -12.17 27.19 38.27
C ASP A 86 -11.97 28.55 37.57
N ARG A 87 -10.89 29.28 37.92
CA ARG A 87 -10.55 30.55 37.25
C ARG A 87 -9.51 30.33 36.16
N PRO A 88 -9.66 30.99 34.99
CA PRO A 88 -8.63 31.00 33.97
C PRO A 88 -7.30 31.48 34.56
N LEU A 89 -6.22 30.74 34.32
CA LEU A 89 -4.86 31.22 34.51
C LEU A 89 -4.63 32.34 33.49
N ASP A 90 -4.97 33.57 33.86
CA ASP A 90 -4.57 34.75 33.12
C ASP A 90 -3.05 34.66 32.93
N ASN A 91 -2.58 34.70 31.69
CA ASN A 91 -1.15 34.77 31.39
C ASN A 91 -0.82 36.25 31.15
N PRO A 92 -0.56 37.05 32.21
CA PRO A 92 -0.14 38.42 32.03
C PRO A 92 1.34 38.39 31.67
N SER A 93 1.63 38.23 30.39
CA SER A 93 2.91 38.72 29.86
C SER A 93 2.60 39.80 28.85
N GLY A 94 2.49 41.03 29.38
CA GLY A 94 2.90 42.21 28.63
C GLY A 94 4.41 42.21 28.41
#